data_AF-A0A2L0NFK1-F1
#
_entry.id   AF-A0A2L0NFK1-F1
#
_cell.length_a   1.000
_cell.length_b   1.000
_cell.length_c   1.000
_cell.angle_alpha   90.00
_cell.angle_beta   90.00
_cell.angle_gamma   90.00
#
_symmetry.space_group_name_H-M   'P 1'
#
loop_
_entity.id
_entity.type
_entity.pdbx_description
1 polymer ?
#
loop_
_entity_poly.entity_id
_entity_poly.type
_entity_poly.pdbx_seq_one_letter_code
_entity_poly.pdbx_strand_id
1 'polypeptide(L)' 'MAWALDGVTGEVFTERLVPAPVRQRGEQGNRRLHQRWAALDARRKRSTIAVVAVAREMSGWCWSLATMDP' A
#
# COMPACT_ATOMS: atom_id res chain seq x y z
N MET A 1 -21.59 6.74 -5.28
CA MET A 1 -21.52 7.73 -4.18
C MET A 1 -21.12 6.96 -2.92
N ALA A 2 -19.81 6.80 -2.67
CA ALA A 2 -19.29 6.04 -1.53
C ALA A 2 -18.76 7.07 -0.51
N TRP A 3 -19.58 7.35 0.50
CA TRP A 3 -19.21 8.18 1.64
C TRP A 3 -18.31 7.37 2.57
N ALA A 4 -17.18 7.93 2.98
CA ALA A 4 -16.41 7.38 4.09
C ALA A 4 -16.86 8.13 5.35
N LEU A 5 -17.43 7.41 6.32
CA LEU A 5 -17.74 7.98 7.62
C LEU A 5 -16.44 8.06 8.42
N ASP A 6 -16.18 9.19 9.05
CA ASP A 6 -15.21 9.25 10.14
C ASP A 6 -15.70 8.35 11.28
N GLY A 7 -14.91 7.34 11.64
CA GLY A 7 -15.28 6.38 12.69
C GLY A 7 -15.31 6.98 14.10
N VAL A 8 -14.84 8.23 14.27
CA VAL A 8 -14.75 8.92 15.55
C VAL A 8 -15.82 10.01 15.69
N THR A 9 -16.04 10.82 14.66
CA THR A 9 -16.99 11.95 14.69
C THR A 9 -18.32 11.67 13.97
N GLY A 10 -18.39 10.63 13.14
CA GLY A 10 -19.57 10.32 12.32
C GLY A 10 -19.75 11.27 11.13
N GLU A 11 -18.78 12.15 10.87
CA GLU A 11 -18.82 13.06 9.73
C GLU A 11 -18.62 12.31 8.41
N VAL A 12 -19.39 12.69 7.40
CA VAL A 12 -19.26 12.15 6.04
C VAL A 12 -18.12 12.89 5.35
N PHE A 13 -17.01 12.20 5.10
CA PHE A 13 -15.95 12.73 4.25
C PHE A 13 -16.43 12.76 2.80
N THR A 14 -16.66 13.98 2.30
CA THR A 14 -16.99 14.28 0.90
C THR A 14 -15.73 14.35 0.04
N GLU A 15 -14.59 14.68 0.63
CA GLU A 15 -13.27 14.73 0.00
C GLU A 15 -12.45 13.47 0.33
N ARG A 16 -11.53 13.12 -0.57
CA ARG A 16 -10.67 11.96 -0.41
C ARG A 16 -9.56 12.26 0.59
N LEU A 17 -9.52 11.48 1.68
CA LEU A 17 -8.60 11.65 2.83
C LEU A 17 -7.09 11.62 2.52
N VAL A 18 -6.69 11.16 1.33
CA VAL A 18 -5.29 11.01 0.96
C VAL A 18 -5.04 11.73 -0.36
N PRO A 19 -4.02 12.62 -0.43
CA PRO A 19 -3.67 13.35 -1.66
C PRO A 19 -3.46 12.41 -2.85
N ALA A 20 -3.86 12.86 -4.04
CA ALA A 20 -3.76 12.06 -5.26
C ALA A 20 -2.34 11.53 -5.55
N PRO A 21 -1.25 12.31 -5.38
CA PRO A 21 0.11 11.81 -5.59
C PRO A 21 0.48 10.68 -4.63
N VAL A 22 0.15 10.82 -3.34
CA VAL A 22 0.42 9.83 -2.29
C VAL A 22 -0.32 8.53 -2.59
N ARG A 23 -1.58 8.62 -3.02
CA ARG A 23 -2.36 7.46 -3.45
C ARG A 23 -1.75 6.77 -4.67
N GLN A 24 -1.39 7.51 -5.71
CA GLN A 24 -0.78 6.94 -6.91
C GLN A 24 0.53 6.23 -6.59
N ARG A 25 1.34 6.80 -5.70
CA ARG A 25 2.57 6.17 -5.20
C ARG A 25 2.28 4.88 -4.43
N GLY A 26 1.27 4.90 -3.56
CA GLY A 26 0.83 3.71 -2.82
C GLY A 26 0.36 2.59 -3.75
N GLU A 27 -0.43 2.91 -4.77
CA GLU A 27 -0.89 1.97 -5.79
C GLU A 27 0.27 1.37 -6.59
N GLN A 28 1.28 2.18 -6.93
CA GLN A 28 2.49 1.71 -7.58
C GLN A 28 3.26 0.72 -6.68
N GLY A 29 3.36 1.03 -5.39
CA GLY A 29 3.95 0.14 -4.40
C GLY A 29 3.22 -1.19 -4.30
N ASN A 30 1.89 -1.15 -4.18
CA ASN A 30 1.06 -2.35 -4.09
C ASN A 30 1.23 -3.27 -5.31
N ARG A 31 1.22 -2.70 -6.53
CA ARG A 31 1.46 -3.47 -7.76
C ARG A 31 2.84 -4.14 -7.77
N ARG A 32 3.88 -3.41 -7.34
CA ARG A 32 5.24 -3.96 -7.28
C ARG A 32 5.38 -5.07 -6.25
N LEU A 33 4.82 -4.89 -5.05
CA LEU A 33 4.81 -5.91 -4.00
C LEU A 33 4.05 -7.17 -4.45
N HIS A 34 2.93 -7.00 -5.13
CA HIS A 34 2.18 -8.12 -5.70
C HIS A 34 2.98 -8.86 -6.78
N GLN A 35 3.63 -8.14 -7.70
CA GLN A 35 4.54 -8.75 -8.69
C GLN A 35 5.68 -9.53 -8.03
N ARG A 36 6.27 -8.97 -6.96
CA ARG A 36 7.33 -9.65 -6.20
C ARG A 36 6.82 -10.95 -5.57
N TRP A 37 5.65 -10.93 -4.96
CA TRP A 37 5.00 -12.11 -4.42
C TRP A 37 4.73 -13.15 -5.50
N ALA A 38 4.10 -12.75 -6.61
CA ALA A 38 3.74 -13.64 -7.73
C ALA A 38 4.99 -14.31 -8.34
N ALA A 39 6.11 -13.60 -8.44
CA ALA A 39 7.37 -14.18 -8.93
C ALA A 39 7.97 -15.24 -7.97
N LEU A 40 7.79 -15.08 -6.66
CA LEU A 40 8.25 -16.04 -5.65
C LEU A 40 7.32 -17.25 -5.58
N ASP A 41 6.02 -17.02 -5.73
CA ASP A 41 5.00 -18.05 -5.81
C ASP A 41 5.17 -18.93 -7.06
N ALA A 42 5.39 -18.33 -8.23
CA ALA A 42 5.70 -19.04 -9.47
C ALA A 42 6.97 -19.91 -9.37
N ARG A 43 7.90 -19.55 -8.49
CA ARG A 43 9.12 -20.34 -8.18
C ARG A 43 8.91 -21.36 -7.06
N ARG A 44 7.68 -21.51 -6.56
CA ARG A 44 7.29 -22.38 -5.43
C ARG A 44 8.15 -22.17 -4.19
N LYS A 45 8.51 -20.92 -3.90
CA LYS A 45 9.26 -20.59 -2.68
C LYS A 45 8.37 -20.76 -1.46
N ARG A 46 8.98 -21.14 -0.33
CA ARG A 46 8.27 -21.22 0.96
C ARG A 46 7.62 -19.88 1.27
N SER A 47 6.38 -19.91 1.75
CA SER A 47 5.62 -18.70 2.10
C SER A 47 6.41 -17.74 3.00
N THR A 48 7.13 -18.25 4.00
CA THR A 48 8.00 -17.41 4.87
C THR A 48 9.04 -16.60 4.09
N ILE A 49 9.65 -17.18 3.04
CA ILE A 49 10.61 -16.47 2.19
C ILE A 49 9.89 -15.37 1.39
N ALA A 50 8.72 -15.68 0.84
CA ALA A 50 7.91 -14.72 0.10
C ALA A 50 7.50 -13.53 0.98
N VAL A 51 6.97 -13.81 2.17
CA VAL A 51 6.54 -12.81 3.14
C VAL A 51 7.70 -11.92 3.59
N VAL A 52 8.85 -12.50 3.96
CA VAL A 52 10.01 -11.71 4.38
C VAL A 52 10.55 -10.84 3.24
N ALA A 53 10.60 -11.37 2.01
CA ALA A 53 11.04 -10.60 0.85
C ALA A 53 10.10 -9.41 0.56
N VAL A 54 8.78 -9.63 0.62
CA VAL A 54 7.77 -8.58 0.45
C VAL A 54 7.83 -7.57 1.58
N ALA A 55 7.95 -8.00 2.84
CA ALA A 55 8.02 -7.11 4.00
C ALA A 55 9.26 -6.19 3.95
N ARG A 56 10.42 -6.72 3.55
CA ARG A 56 11.63 -5.91 3.37
C ARG A 56 11.44 -4.83 2.31
N GLU A 57 10.78 -5.17 1.21
CA GLU A 57 10.48 -4.21 0.14
C GLU A 57 9.41 -3.20 0.57
N MET A 58 8.40 -3.65 1.33
CA MET A 58 7.33 -2.83 1.90
C MET A 58 7.88 -1.73 2.80
N SER A 59 8.86 -2.01 3.66
CA SER A 59 9.49 -0.98 4.50
C SER A 59 10.06 0.19 3.69
N GLY A 60 10.65 -0.09 2.52
CA GLY A 60 11.16 0.96 1.63
C GLY A 60 10.05 1.78 0.98
N TRP A 61 8.92 1.14 0.65
CA TRP A 61 7.73 1.82 0.16
C TRP A 61 7.06 2.69 1.22
N CYS A 62 6.99 2.21 2.48
CA CYS A 62 6.51 3.00 3.61
C CYS A 62 7.35 4.27 3.79
N TRP A 63 8.68 4.17 3.73
CA TRP A 63 9.56 5.34 3.78
C TRP A 63 9.25 6.32 2.63
N SER A 64 9.14 5.81 1.40
CA SER A 64 8.84 6.65 0.25
C SER A 64 7.51 7.39 0.36
N LEU A 65 6.51 6.83 1.05
CA LEU A 65 5.23 7.50 1.30
C LEU A 65 5.36 8.52 2.43
N ALA A 66 6.09 8.18 3.50
CA ALA A 66 6.30 9.04 4.66
C ALA A 66 7.08 10.32 4.33
N THR A 67 7.91 10.31 3.28
CA THR A 67 8.66 11.47 2.81
C THR A 67 7.93 12.30 1.74
N MET A 68 6.73 11.89 1.32
CA MET A 68 5.94 12.73 0.42
C MET A 68 5.30 13.85 1.21
N ASP A 69 5.38 15.07 0.67
CA ASP A 69 4.73 16.22 1.29
C ASP A 69 3.20 15.98 1.41
N PRO A 70 2.60 16.41 2.54
CA PRO A 70 1.18 16.28 2.78
C PRO A 70 0.32 17.12 1.83
#